data_AF-A0A966CX41-F1
#
_entry.id   AF-A0A966CX41-F1
#
_cell.length_a   1.000
_cell.length_b   1.000
_cell.length_c   1.000
_cell.angle_alpha   90.00
_cell.angle_beta   90.00
_cell.angle_gamma   90.00
#
_symmetry.space_group_name_H-M   'P 1'
#
loop_
_entity.id
_entity.type
_entity.pdbx_description
1 polymer ?
#
loop_
_entity_poly.entity_id
_entity_poly.type
_entity_poly.pdbx_seq_one_letter_code
_entity_poly.pdbx_strand_id
1 'polypeptide(L)' 'MSFNLSIFLCGLGLALILEGLPYFLWAEKMPVILRTMAEQPPGRLRILGLCAILSGLAVVFMGRSLH' A
#
# COMPACT_ATOMS: atom_id res chain seq x y z
N MET A 1 25.60 -7.04 -0.63
CA MET A 1 24.64 -5.92 -0.50
C MET A 1 24.67 -5.43 0.93
N SER A 2 25.20 -4.24 1.20
CA SER A 2 25.08 -3.59 2.50
C SER A 2 23.64 -3.10 2.66
N PHE A 3 22.85 -3.79 3.47
CA PHE A 3 21.47 -3.39 3.75
C PHE A 3 21.49 -2.06 4.51
N ASN A 4 21.08 -0.98 3.86
CA ASN A 4 21.12 0.34 4.46
C ASN A 4 19.83 0.53 5.27
N LEU A 5 19.89 0.18 6.57
CA LEU A 5 18.74 0.21 7.48
C LEU A 5 18.04 1.57 7.49
N SER A 6 18.81 2.66 7.34
CA SER A 6 18.26 4.02 7.26
C SER A 6 17.33 4.22 6.05
N ILE A 7 17.69 3.70 4.88
CA ILE A 7 16.85 3.79 3.67
C ILE A 7 15.60 2.92 3.84
N PHE A 8 15.75 1.75 4.43
CA PHE A 8 14.62 0.87 4.74
C PHE A 8 13.62 1.53 5.72
N LEU A 9 14.12 2.10 6.82
CA LEU A 9 13.29 2.82 7.80
C LEU A 9 12.61 4.05 7.19
N CYS A 10 13.31 4.79 6.33
CA CYS A 10 12.73 5.95 5.65
C CYS A 10 11.63 5.53 4.67
N GLY A 11 11.86 4.48 3.87
CA GLY A 11 10.84 3.91 2.97
C GLY A 11 9.62 3.36 3.72
N LEU A 12 9.85 2.65 4.84
CA LEU A 12 8.80 2.16 5.72
C LEU A 12 7.99 3.32 6.32
N GLY A 13 8.66 4.38 6.77
CA GLY A 13 8.01 5.58 7.30
C GLY A 13 7.15 6.29 6.25
N LEU A 14 7.66 6.44 5.02
CA LEU A 14 6.90 7.01 3.91
C LEU A 14 5.68 6.15 3.55
N ALA A 15 5.82 4.82 3.56
CA ALA A 15 4.70 3.91 3.34
C ALA A 15 3.59 4.11 4.41
N LEU A 16 3.96 4.22 5.69
CA LEU A 16 3.00 4.48 6.78
C LEU A 16 2.31 5.85 6.65
N ILE A 17 3.04 6.90 6.25
CA ILE A 17 2.46 8.23 6.03
C ILE A 17 1.45 8.17 4.87
N LEU A 18 1.83 7.52 3.76
CA LEU A 18 0.95 7.38 2.60
C LEU A 18 -0.29 6.53 2.90
N GLU A 19 -0.16 5.48 3.70
CA GLU A 19 -1.29 4.63 4.12
C GLU A 19 -2.17 5.37 5.13
N GLY A 20 -1.59 6.15 6.05
CA GLY A 20 -2.30 6.94 7.06
C GLY A 20 -3.02 8.18 6.53
N LEU A 21 -2.56 8.78 5.43
CA LEU A 21 -3.17 9.98 4.84
C LEU A 21 -4.65 9.77 4.46
N PRO A 22 -5.02 8.71 3.73
CA PRO A 22 -6.41 8.38 3.45
C PRO A 22 -7.25 8.21 4.71
N TYR A 23 -6.72 7.57 5.76
CA TYR A 23 -7.45 7.44 7.02
C TYR A 23 -7.67 8.78 7.72
N PHE A 24 -6.72 9.72 7.63
CA PHE A 24 -6.86 11.03 8.23
C PHE A 24 -7.79 11.96 7.43
N LEU A 25 -7.60 12.05 6.11
CA LEU A 25 -8.36 12.94 5.23
C LEU A 25 -9.78 12.43 4.92
N TRP A 26 -9.97 11.11 4.87
CA TRP A 26 -11.25 10.46 4.56
C TRP A 26 -11.76 9.59 5.72
N ALA A 27 -11.52 10.01 6.95
CA ALA A 27 -11.94 9.32 8.17
C ALA A 27 -13.44 8.94 8.17
N GLU A 28 -14.31 9.80 7.63
CA GLU A 28 -15.76 9.53 7.55
C GLU A 28 -16.13 8.42 6.54
N LYS A 29 -15.36 8.25 5.47
CA LYS A 29 -15.67 7.27 4.40
C LYS A 29 -15.02 5.91 4.63
N MET A 30 -13.92 5.87 5.37
CA MET A 30 -13.17 4.65 5.66
C MET A 30 -14.01 3.52 6.29
N PRO A 31 -14.89 3.76 7.29
CA PRO A 31 -15.69 2.71 7.90
C PRO A 31 -16.61 1.99 6.89
N VAL A 32 -17.16 2.75 5.93
CA VAL A 32 -18.01 2.19 4.87
C VAL A 32 -17.17 1.32 3.94
N ILE A 33 -16.02 1.82 3.49
CA ILE A 33 -15.10 1.09 2.59
C ILE A 33 -14.63 -0.21 3.24
N LEU A 34 -14.24 -0.17 4.52
CA LEU A 34 -13.79 -1.33 5.28
C LEU A 34 -14.90 -2.37 5.46
N ARG A 35 -16.14 -1.94 5.73
CA ARG A 35 -17.29 -2.86 5.79
C ARG A 35 -17.55 -3.52 4.44
N THR A 36 -17.54 -2.74 3.36
CA THR A 36 -17.71 -3.28 2.01
C THR A 36 -16.62 -4.30 1.68
N MET A 37 -15.36 -4.05 2.08
CA MET A 37 -14.25 -4.99 1.92
C MET A 37 -14.44 -6.26 2.76
N ALA A 38 -14.91 -6.14 4.01
CA ALA A 38 -15.16 -7.27 4.90
C ALA A 38 -16.30 -8.18 4.43
N GLU A 39 -17.29 -7.62 3.72
CA GLU A 39 -18.41 -8.37 3.13
C GLU A 39 -18.05 -9.07 1.80
N GLN A 40 -16.91 -8.73 1.17
CA GLN A 40 -16.49 -9.38 -0.08
C GLN A 40 -16.04 -10.84 0.16
N PRO A 41 -16.29 -11.74 -0.81
CA PRO A 41 -15.77 -13.10 -0.74
C PRO A 41 -14.23 -13.12 -0.82
N PRO A 42 -13.57 -14.10 -0.18
CA PRO A 42 -12.10 -14.16 -0.07
C PRO A 42 -11.39 -14.18 -1.43
N GLY A 43 -12.03 -14.71 -2.48
CA GLY A 43 -11.50 -14.69 -3.85
C GLY A 43 -11.29 -13.26 -4.39
N ARG A 44 -12.19 -12.33 -4.07
CA ARG A 44 -12.10 -10.95 -4.54
C ARG A 44 -11.09 -10.13 -3.75
N LEU A 45 -10.95 -10.38 -2.44
CA LEU A 45 -9.86 -9.80 -1.64
C LEU A 45 -8.48 -10.25 -2.15
N ARG A 46 -8.35 -11.53 -2.55
CA ARG A 46 -7.10 -12.04 -3.12
C ARG A 46 -6.71 -11.36 -4.42
N ILE A 47 -7.67 -11.12 -5.32
CA ILE A 47 -7.43 -10.38 -6.57
C ILE A 47 -7.03 -8.95 -6.26
N LEU A 48 -7.73 -8.29 -5.33
CA LEU A 48 -7.42 -6.93 -4.90
C LEU A 48 -6.01 -6.84 -4.31
N GLY A 49 -5.62 -7.79 -3.46
CA GLY A 49 -4.27 -7.91 -2.92
C GLY A 49 -3.22 -8.19 -4.02
N LEU A 50 -3.52 -9.04 -4.99
CA LEU A 50 -2.65 -9.31 -6.13
C LEU A 50 -2.42 -8.05 -6.98
N CYS A 51 -3.49 -7.29 -7.27
CA CYS A 51 -3.39 -6.02 -7.96
C CYS A 51 -2.54 -5.01 -7.19
N ALA A 52 -2.68 -4.94 -5.86
CA ALA A 52 -1.86 -4.07 -5.00
C ALA A 52 -0.38 -4.48 -4.98
N ILE A 53 -0.08 -5.79 -5.00
CA ILE A 53 1.29 -6.29 -5.10
C ILE A 53 1.88 -5.94 -6.47
N LEU A 54 1.13 -6.16 -7.56
CA LEU A 54 1.58 -5.85 -8.92
C LEU A 54 1.80 -4.35 -9.13
N SER A 55 0.92 -3.49 -8.58
CA SER A 55 1.12 -2.05 -8.65
C SER A 55 2.33 -1.60 -7.83
N GLY A 56 2.52 -2.15 -6.63
CA GLY A 56 3.73 -1.92 -5.82
C GLY A 56 5.00 -2.34 -6.56
N LEU A 57 4.98 -3.51 -7.21
CA LEU A 57 6.10 -3.98 -8.03
C LEU A 57 6.38 -3.05 -9.22
N ALA A 58 5.33 -2.56 -9.88
CA ALA A 58 5.46 -1.60 -10.98
C ALA A 58 6.09 -0.28 -10.52
N VAL A 59 5.67 0.25 -9.36
CA VAL A 59 6.26 1.48 -8.79
C VAL A 59 7.73 1.28 -8.44
N VAL A 60 8.09 0.15 -7.84
CA VAL A 60 9.50 -0.19 -7.56
C VAL A 60 10.30 -0.32 -8.85
N PHE A 61 9.73 -0.94 -9.89
CA PHE A 61 10.36 -1.07 -11.18
C PHE A 61 10.59 0.29 -11.85
N MET A 62 9.60 1.19 -11.83
CA MET A 62 9.73 2.56 -12.34
C MET A 62 10.80 3.33 -11.57
N GLY A 63 10.79 3.27 -10.24
CA GLY A 63 11.81 3.93 -9.40
C GLY A 63 13.22 3.40 -9.64
N ARG A 64 13.36 2.12 -9.98
CA ARG A 64 14.65 1.51 -10.35
C ARG A 64 15.07 1.83 -11.77
N SER A 65 14.13 1.96 -12.72
CA SER A 65 14.44 2.25 -14.13
C SER A 65 14.70 3.74 -14.39
N LEU A 66 14.29 4.63 -13.48
CA LEU A 66 14.54 6.07 -13.56
C LEU A 66 15.92 6.47 -12.99
N HIS A 67 16.62 5.53 -12.34
CA HIS A 67 17.97 5.69 -11.80
C HIS A 67 18.97 4.93 -12.68
#